data_AF-A0A2H4VCI3-F1
#
_entry.id   AF-A0A2H4VCI3-F1
#
_cell.length_a   1.000
_cell.length_b   1.000
_cell.length_c   1.000
_cell.angle_alpha   90.00
_cell.angle_beta   90.00
_cell.angle_gamma   90.00
#
_symmetry.space_group_name_H-M   'P 1'
#
loop_
_entity.id
_entity.type
_entity.pdbx_description
1 polymer ?
#
loop_
_entity_poly.entity_id
_entity_poly.type
_entity_poly.pdbx_seq_one_letter_code
_entity_poly.pdbx_strand_id
1 'polypeptide(L)'
;MERVYVIPLRDAKKAPRTKRSPKATRVVREFIQKHMKSEDVKMDESVNEKIWERGIQKIPPKIKVKATKEEDGSVLVTLAQ
;
A
#
# COMPACT_ATOMS: atom_id res chain seq x y z
N MET A 1 -10.56 -11.36 -9.13
CA MET A 1 -10.79 -11.70 -7.70
C MET A 1 -10.59 -10.46 -6.83
N GLU A 2 -11.55 -10.13 -5.96
CA GLU A 2 -11.45 -8.97 -5.07
C GLU A 2 -11.19 -9.39 -3.63
N ARG A 3 -10.24 -8.72 -2.96
CA ARG A 3 -9.98 -8.93 -1.53
C ARG A 3 -9.70 -7.60 -0.85
N VAL A 4 -10.28 -7.42 0.34
CA VAL A 4 -9.97 -6.26 1.19
C VAL A 4 -8.91 -6.67 2.20
N TYR A 5 -7.82 -5.91 2.25
CA TYR A 5 -6.73 -6.11 3.19
C TYR A 5 -6.56 -4.90 4.09
N VAL A 6 -6.20 -5.16 5.35
CA VAL A 6 -5.74 -4.14 6.28
C VAL A 6 -4.22 -4.27 6.41
N ILE A 7 -3.48 -3.32 5.82
CA ILE A 7 -2.01 -3.36 5.80
C ILE A 7 -1.47 -2.56 6.99
N PRO A 8 -0.73 -3.19 7.92
CA PRO A 8 -0.04 -2.47 8.98
C PRO A 8 1.25 -1.82 8.43
N LEU A 9 1.38 -0.50 8.57
CA LEU A 9 2.56 0.26 8.09
C LEU A 9 3.64 0.43 9.17
N ARG A 10 3.69 -0.48 10.15
CA ARG A 10 4.66 -0.44 11.25
C ARG A 10 6.11 -0.49 10.75
N ASP A 11 6.36 -1.26 9.69
CA ASP A 11 7.71 -1.44 9.16
C ASP A 11 8.24 -0.17 8.50
N ALA A 12 7.37 0.70 7.99
CA ALA A 12 7.77 2.00 7.50
C ALA A 12 8.27 2.94 8.61
N LYS A 13 7.85 2.76 9.87
CA LYS A 13 8.32 3.58 11.01
C LYS A 13 9.78 3.29 11.40
N LYS A 14 10.32 2.12 11.01
CA LYS A 14 11.74 1.76 11.20
C LYS A 14 12.67 2.66 10.39
N ALA A 15 12.19 3.21 9.27
CA ALA A 15 12.96 4.15 8.47
C ALA A 15 13.08 5.53 9.16
N PRO A 16 14.14 6.29 8.84
CA PRO A 16 14.28 7.69 9.26
C PRO A 16 13.02 8.49 8.95
N ARG A 17 12.68 9.47 9.79
CA ARG A 17 11.43 10.25 9.67
C ARG A 17 11.23 10.85 8.27
N THR A 18 12.30 11.26 7.61
CA THR A 18 12.28 11.85 6.26
C THR A 18 12.05 10.84 5.12
N LYS A 19 12.05 9.53 5.38
CA LYS A 19 11.90 8.48 4.36
C LYS A 19 10.69 7.58 4.61
N ARG A 20 9.83 7.96 5.56
CA ARG A 20 8.72 7.16 6.05
C ARG A 20 7.65 6.96 4.97
N SER A 21 7.08 8.02 4.41
CA SER A 21 6.03 7.89 3.37
C SER A 21 6.52 7.12 2.13
N PRO A 22 7.72 7.39 1.57
CA PRO A 22 8.28 6.57 0.49
C PRO A 22 8.44 5.09 0.87
N LYS A 23 8.84 4.78 2.11
CA LYS A 23 8.96 3.41 2.59
C LYS A 23 7.59 2.75 2.78
N ALA A 24 6.57 3.50 3.19
CA ALA A 24 5.21 2.99 3.33
C ALA A 24 4.63 2.49 2.00
N THR A 25 4.82 3.25 0.91
CA THR A 25 4.44 2.82 -0.45
C THR A 25 5.10 1.50 -0.83
N ARG A 26 6.39 1.32 -0.51
CA ARG A 26 7.12 0.05 -0.75
C ARG A 26 6.56 -1.10 0.09
N VAL A 27 6.26 -0.87 1.36
CA VAL A 27 5.67 -1.88 2.25
C VAL A 27 4.29 -2.33 1.74
N VAL A 28 3.47 -1.40 1.23
CA VAL A 28 2.18 -1.75 0.61
C VAL A 28 2.38 -2.65 -0.60
N ARG A 29 3.31 -2.29 -1.50
CA ARG A 29 3.63 -3.11 -2.68
C ARG A 29 4.12 -4.51 -2.28
N GLU A 30 5.10 -4.61 -1.37
CA GLU A 30 5.65 -5.87 -0.87
C GLU A 30 4.54 -6.75 -0.23
N PHE A 31 3.64 -6.15 0.54
CA PHE A 31 2.52 -6.86 1.17
C PHE A 31 1.59 -7.50 0.13
N ILE A 32 1.25 -6.75 -0.92
CA ILE A 32 0.31 -7.20 -1.94
C ILE A 32 0.96 -8.26 -2.84
N GLN A 33 2.21 -8.07 -3.24
CA GLN A 33 2.98 -9.07 -3.98
C GLN A 33 3.02 -10.40 -3.23
N LYS A 34 3.27 -10.37 -1.91
CA LYS A 34 3.33 -11.58 -1.08
C LYS A 34 1.98 -12.32 -0.98
N HIS A 35 0.86 -11.61 -0.86
CA HIS A 35 -0.45 -12.23 -0.63
C HIS A 35 -1.15 -12.62 -1.93
N MET A 36 -1.00 -11.84 -3.00
CA MET A 36 -1.67 -12.08 -4.29
C MET A 36 -0.81 -12.88 -5.27
N LYS A 37 0.47 -13.10 -4.93
CA LYS A 37 1.47 -13.79 -5.76
C LYS A 37 1.49 -13.24 -7.19
N SER A 38 1.53 -11.92 -7.30
CA SER A 38 1.57 -11.17 -8.56
C SER A 38 2.80 -10.27 -8.54
N GLU A 39 3.51 -10.19 -9.65
CA GLU A 39 4.70 -9.35 -9.79
C GLU A 39 4.31 -7.89 -10.07
N ASP A 40 3.28 -7.71 -10.92
CA ASP A 40 2.75 -6.41 -11.31
C ASP A 40 1.68 -5.89 -10.34
N VAL A 41 2.06 -4.91 -9.53
CA VAL A 41 1.17 -4.19 -8.62
C VAL A 41 1.06 -2.73 -9.02
N LYS A 42 -0.14 -2.35 -9.47
CA LYS A 42 -0.53 -0.98 -9.80
C LYS A 42 -1.26 -0.38 -8.60
N MET A 43 -0.67 0.66 -8.03
CA MET A 43 -1.30 1.42 -6.94
C MET A 43 -2.05 2.61 -7.51
N ASP A 44 -3.28 2.79 -7.05
CA ASP A 44 -4.08 3.99 -7.33
C ASP A 44 -3.49 5.21 -6.60
N GLU A 45 -3.67 6.39 -7.20
CA GLU A 45 -3.27 7.67 -6.62
C GLU A 45 -3.92 7.90 -5.25
N SER A 46 -5.18 7.50 -5.08
CA SER A 46 -5.95 7.63 -3.83
C SER A 46 -5.23 6.99 -2.63
N VAL A 47 -4.55 5.86 -2.84
CA VAL A 47 -3.78 5.17 -1.80
C VAL A 47 -2.52 5.96 -1.47
N ASN A 48 -1.88 6.52 -2.49
CA ASN A 48 -0.69 7.35 -2.31
C ASN A 48 -1.05 8.65 -1.57
N GLU A 49 -2.08 9.38 -1.99
CA GLU A 49 -2.57 10.57 -1.29
C GLU A 49 -2.85 10.29 0.18
N LYS A 50 -3.48 9.16 0.50
CA LYS A 50 -3.73 8.80 1.90
C LYS A 50 -2.47 8.55 2.71
N ILE A 51 -1.44 7.98 2.10
CA ILE A 51 -0.13 7.79 2.73
C ILE A 51 0.56 9.14 2.96
N TRP A 52 0.39 10.08 2.04
CA TRP A 52 1.05 11.40 2.04
C TRP A 52 0.23 12.51 2.72
N GLU A 53 -1.02 12.27 3.13
CA GLU A 53 -1.95 13.23 3.75
C GLU A 53 -1.33 14.03 4.90
N ARG A 54 -0.44 13.43 5.70
CA ARG A 54 0.20 14.07 6.86
C ARG A 54 1.68 14.39 6.62
N GLY A 55 2.10 14.42 5.35
CA GLY A 55 3.45 14.68 4.88
C GLY A 55 4.40 13.48 4.99
N ILE A 56 5.69 13.73 4.80
CA ILE A 56 6.71 12.68 4.67
C ILE A 56 7.03 11.94 5.99
N GLN A 57 6.77 12.57 7.14
CA GLN A 57 7.16 12.06 8.46
C GLN A 57 6.09 11.27 9.20
N LYS A 58 4.81 11.58 8.94
CA LYS A 58 3.67 11.04 9.68
C LYS A 58 2.86 10.17 8.72
N ILE A 59 3.05 8.86 8.79
CA ILE A 59 2.25 7.91 8.01
C ILE A 59 1.05 7.46 8.86
N PRO A 60 -0.12 7.15 8.26
CA PRO A 60 -1.14 6.35 8.93
C PRO A 60 -0.57 5.00 9.46
N PRO A 61 -1.01 4.51 10.64
CA PRO A 61 -0.50 3.26 11.20
C PRO A 61 -1.02 2.01 10.47
N LYS A 62 -2.22 2.10 9.89
CA LYS A 62 -2.91 1.05 9.14
C LYS A 62 -3.59 1.70 7.94
N ILE A 63 -3.60 1.01 6.81
CA ILE A 63 -4.37 1.40 5.63
C ILE A 63 -5.25 0.23 5.20
N LYS A 64 -6.54 0.48 4.97
CA LYS A 64 -7.43 -0.49 4.36
C LYS A 64 -7.35 -0.30 2.85
N VAL A 65 -7.01 -1.36 2.14
CA VAL A 65 -6.92 -1.34 0.68
C VAL A 65 -7.77 -2.47 0.12
N LYS A 66 -8.40 -2.19 -1.01
CA LYS A 66 -9.04 -3.21 -1.85
C LYS A 66 -8.04 -3.58 -2.93
N ALA A 67 -7.71 -4.86 -3.02
CA ALA A 67 -6.87 -5.42 -4.06
C ALA A 67 -7.74 -6.23 -5.02
N THR A 68 -7.79 -5.79 -6.27
CA THR A 68 -8.49 -6.48 -7.36
C THR A 68 -7.45 -7.12 -8.26
N LYS A 69 -7.46 -8.45 -8.34
CA LYS A 69 -6.63 -9.20 -9.28
C LYS A 69 -7.38 -9.33 -10.61
N GLU A 70 -6.76 -8.83 -11.66
CA GLU A 70 -7.19 -8.98 -13.05
C GLU A 70 -6.62 -10.29 -13.64
N GLU A 71 -7.21 -10.74 -14.74
CA GLU A 71 -6.85 -12.01 -15.40
C GLU A 71 -5.44 -11.96 -16.00
N ASP A 72 -4.95 -10.77 -16.37
CA ASP A 72 -3.60 -10.51 -16.87
C ASP A 72 -2.51 -10.61 -15.78
N GLY A 73 -2.85 -11.03 -14.57
CA GLY A 73 -1.92 -11.17 -13.43
C GLY A 73 -1.63 -9.87 -12.69
N SER A 74 -2.08 -8.72 -13.23
CA SER A 74 -2.00 -7.40 -12.61
C SER A 74 -2.90 -7.30 -11.37
N VAL A 75 -2.40 -6.65 -10.32
CA VAL A 75 -3.20 -6.32 -9.13
C VAL A 75 -3.37 -4.80 -9.02
N LEU A 76 -4.62 -4.36 -9.05
CA LEU A 76 -5.01 -2.98 -8.87
C LEU A 76 -5.40 -2.74 -7.41
N VAL A 77 -4.82 -1.69 -6.81
CA VAL A 77 -4.95 -1.40 -5.38
C VAL A 77 -5.67 -0.07 -5.20
N THR A 78 -6.92 -0.12 -4.76
CA THR A 78 -7.74 1.06 -4.45
C THR A 78 -7.89 1.25 -2.95
N LEU A 79 -8.22 2.48 -2.54
CA LEU A 79 -8.58 2.78 -1.16
C LEU A 79 -9.89 2.06 -0.82
N ALA A 80 -9.89 1.26 0.24
CA ALA A 80 -11.13 0.74 0.81
C ALA A 80 -11.62 1.73 1.86
N GLN A 81 -12.82 2.29 1.63
CA GLN A 81 -13.49 3.22 2.54
C GLN A 81 -13.86 2.54 3.87
#